data_AF-A0A143Y1H6-F1
#
_entry.id   AF-A0A143Y1H6-F1
#
_cell.length_a   1.000
_cell.length_b   1.000
_cell.length_c   1.000
_cell.angle_alpha   90.00
_cell.angle_beta   90.00
_cell.angle_gamma   90.00
#
_symmetry.space_group_name_H-M   'P 1'
#
loop_
_entity.id
_entity.type
_entity.pdbx_description
1 polymer ?
#
loop_
_entity_poly.entity_id
_entity_poly.type
_entity_poly.pdbx_seq_one_letter_code
_entity_poly.pdbx_strand_id
1 'polypeptide(L)' 'MAPPSRKHQILSRNLYYTITNYINVKNGEYEVYAAPFAIFLNEDDGNYIEPDISVICDKNSWMIEVAKIPLIGLLELYHQ' A
#
# COMPACT_ATOMS: atom_id res chain seq x y z
N MET A 1 4.43 17.79 0.13
CA MET A 1 3.45 17.48 1.19
C MET A 1 3.93 18.03 2.52
N ALA A 2 3.03 18.25 3.49
CA ALA A 2 3.42 18.66 4.85
C ALA A 2 3.96 17.45 5.65
N PRO A 3 4.91 17.65 6.58
CA PRO A 3 5.43 16.55 7.40
C PRO A 3 4.33 15.87 8.23
N PRO A 4 4.32 14.53 8.33
CA PRO A 4 3.34 13.80 9.11
C PRO A 4 3.51 14.04 10.63
N SER A 5 2.39 14.10 11.35
CA SER A 5 2.41 14.22 12.81
C SER A 5 2.77 12.90 13.50
N ARG A 6 3.19 12.95 14.77
CA ARG A 6 3.38 11.74 15.60
C ARG A 6 2.12 10.86 15.66
N LYS A 7 0.92 11.46 15.69
CA LYS A 7 -0.34 10.72 15.71
C LYS A 7 -0.55 9.94 14.40
N HIS A 8 -0.26 10.59 13.26
CA HIS A 8 -0.30 9.94 11.95
C HIS A 8 0.66 8.74 11.88
N GLN A 9 1.89 8.92 12.36
CA GLN A 9 2.89 7.85 12.42
C GLN A 9 2.45 6.65 13.28
N ILE A 10 1.82 6.89 14.44
CA ILE A 10 1.30 5.81 15.29
C ILE A 10 0.19 5.04 14.59
N LEU A 11 -0.75 5.74 13.93
CA LEU A 11 -1.86 5.11 13.23
C LEU A 11 -1.37 4.28 12.04
N SER A 12 -0.50 4.86 11.20
CA SER A 12 0.08 4.17 10.04
C SER A 12 0.84 2.90 10.49
N ARG A 13 1.71 3.01 11.50
CA ARG A 13 2.43 1.86 12.07
C ARG A 13 1.51 0.75 12.55
N ASN A 14 0.44 1.09 13.28
CA ASN A 14 -0.47 0.08 13.83
C ASN A 14 -1.26 -0.62 12.71
N LEU A 15 -1.66 0.12 11.68
CA LEU A 15 -2.34 -0.45 10.52
C LEU A 15 -1.40 -1.36 9.71
N TYR A 16 -0.16 -0.93 9.48
CA TYR A 16 0.88 -1.72 8.82
C TYR A 16 1.06 -3.09 9.51
N TYR A 17 1.24 -3.09 10.83
CA TYR A 17 1.41 -4.33 11.59
C TYR A 17 0.16 -5.21 11.56
N THR A 18 -1.03 -4.62 11.64
CA THR A 18 -2.29 -5.36 11.61
C THR A 18 -2.45 -6.10 10.28
N ILE A 19 -2.21 -5.42 9.16
CA ILE A 19 -2.30 -6.00 7.81
C ILE A 19 -1.23 -7.07 7.62
N THR A 20 0.03 -6.76 7.94
CA THR A 20 1.16 -7.70 7.81
C THR A 20 0.91 -8.97 8.62
N ASN A 21 0.44 -8.83 9.86
CA ASN A 21 0.13 -9.97 10.71
C ASN A 21 -1.01 -10.83 10.13
N TYR A 22 -2.06 -10.20 9.60
CA TYR A 22 -3.15 -10.92 8.93
C TYR A 22 -2.63 -11.75 7.74
N ILE A 23 -1.82 -11.15 6.88
CA ILE A 23 -1.24 -11.82 5.70
C ILE A 23 -0.35 -12.99 6.14
N ASN A 24 0.52 -12.78 7.13
CA ASN A 24 1.41 -13.81 7.66
C ASN A 24 0.63 -15.00 8.23
N VAL A 25 -0.39 -14.76 9.06
CA VAL A 25 -1.23 -15.82 9.65
C VAL A 25 -2.00 -16.62 8.59
N LYS A 26 -2.30 -16.00 7.45
CA LYS A 26 -2.97 -16.65 6.31
C LYS A 26 -2.01 -17.29 5.30
N ASN A 27 -0.70 -17.26 5.55
CA ASN A 27 0.34 -17.65 4.59
C ASN A 27 0.14 -16.96 3.22
N GLY A 28 -0.30 -15.70 3.25
CA GLY A 28 -0.45 -14.88 2.06
C GLY A 28 0.91 -14.49 1.50
N GLU A 29 0.97 -14.32 0.19
CA GLU A 29 2.20 -14.02 -0.55
C GLU A 29 2.44 -12.52 -0.79
N TYR A 30 1.65 -11.67 -0.15
CA TYR A 30 1.62 -10.23 -0.39
C TYR A 30 2.64 -9.48 0.47
N GLU A 31 3.12 -8.35 -0.03
CA GLU A 31 4.08 -7.50 0.66
C GLU A 31 3.44 -6.17 1.07
N VAL A 32 3.73 -5.71 2.28
CA VAL A 32 3.21 -4.43 2.80
C VAL A 32 4.36 -3.43 2.87
N TYR A 33 4.13 -2.21 2.39
CA TYR A 33 5.09 -1.11 2.39
C TYR A 33 4.49 0.12 3.09
N ALA A 34 5.30 0.88 3.82
CA ALA A 34 4.90 2.14 4.46
C ALA A 34 5.56 3.33 3.77
N ALA A 35 4.95 4.52 3.85
CA ALA A 35 5.58 5.76 3.39
C ALA A 35 6.92 6.04 4.12
N PRO A 36 7.90 6.66 3.45
CA PRO A 36 7.86 7.09 2.05
C PRO A 36 8.06 5.92 1.09
N PHE A 37 7.15 5.77 0.12
CA PHE A 37 7.20 4.75 -0.91
C PHE A 37 6.50 5.27 -2.17
N ALA A 38 7.26 5.56 -3.22
CA ALA A 38 6.72 6.13 -4.45
C ALA A 38 6.11 5.02 -5.33
N ILE A 39 4.87 5.23 -5.77
CA ILE A 39 4.19 4.39 -6.77
C ILE A 39 3.99 5.24 -8.02
N PHE A 40 4.70 4.89 -9.09
CA PHE A 40 4.56 5.50 -10.40
C PHE A 40 3.35 4.88 -11.09
N LEU A 41 2.36 5.70 -11.45
CA LEU A 41 1.10 5.20 -11.99
C LEU A 41 1.18 4.78 -13.47
N ASN A 42 2.28 5.12 -14.12
CA ASN A 42 2.53 4.98 -15.54
C ASN A 42 4.05 4.81 -15.74
N GLU A 43 4.46 4.54 -16.98
CA GLU A 43 5.87 4.49 -17.40
C GLU A 43 6.58 5.87 -17.36
N ASP A 44 5.85 6.97 -17.16
CA ASP A 44 6.42 8.31 -17.05
C ASP A 44 6.68 8.74 -15.60
N ASP A 45 7.88 9.25 -15.34
CA ASP A 45 8.35 9.64 -13.99
C ASP A 45 7.60 10.85 -13.38
N GLY A 46 6.63 11.43 -14.10
CA GLY A 46 5.95 12.66 -13.72
C GLY A 46 4.75 12.48 -12.80
N ASN A 47 4.14 11.29 -12.77
CA ASN A 47 2.89 11.04 -12.04
C ASN A 47 3.03 9.87 -11.07
N TYR A 48 3.46 10.19 -9.85
CA TYR A 48 3.56 9.24 -8.76
C TYR A 48 2.69 9.64 -7.57
N ILE A 49 2.31 8.64 -6.78
CA ILE A 49 1.68 8.83 -5.48
C ILE A 49 2.56 8.27 -4.38
N GLU A 50 2.46 8.84 -3.17
CA GLU A 50 3.12 8.35 -1.97
C GLU A 50 2.05 8.01 -0.93
N PRO A 51 1.49 6.79 -0.97
CA PRO A 51 0.50 6.34 0.01
C PRO A 51 1.15 6.07 1.36
N ASP A 52 0.40 6.30 2.44
CA ASP A 52 0.87 5.98 3.80
C ASP A 52 1.20 4.50 3.99
N ILE A 53 0.43 3.61 3.36
CA ILE A 53 0.60 2.15 3.35
C ILE A 53 0.18 1.59 1.99
N SER A 54 0.96 0.66 1.45
CA SER A 54 0.65 -0.10 0.23
C SER A 54 0.67 -1.60 0.52
N VAL A 55 -0.18 -2.36 -0.16
CA VAL A 55 -0.13 -3.83 -0.18
C VAL A 55 0.02 -4.27 -1.63
N ILE A 56 1.09 -4.99 -1.93
CA ILE A 56 1.42 -5.44 -3.28
C ILE A 56 1.15 -6.94 -3.37
N CYS A 57 0.30 -7.33 -4.32
CA CYS A 57 -0.18 -8.70 -4.47
C CYS A 57 0.56 -9.54 -5.53
N ASP A 58 1.50 -8.94 -6.28
CA ASP A 58 2.18 -9.57 -7.41
C ASP A 58 3.70 -9.57 -7.18
N LYS A 59 4.31 -10.77 -7.21
CA LYS A 59 5.75 -10.99 -7.06
C LYS A 59 6.53 -10.93 -8.37
N ASN A 60 5.85 -10.95 -9.52
CA ASN A 60 6.50 -11.10 -10.83
C ASN A 60 6.90 -9.77 -11.48
N SER A 61 6.61 -8.64 -10.83
CA SER A 61 6.86 -7.31 -11.39
C SER A 61 8.14 -6.72 -10.78
N TRP A 62 9.30 -7.16 -11.28
CA TRP A 62 10.61 -6.53 -11.00
C TRP A 62 10.73 -5.09 -11.52
N MET A 63 9.66 -4.60 -12.14
CA MET A 63 9.33 -3.20 -12.29
C MET A 63 7.93 -3.04 -11.69
N ILE A 64 7.75 -2.20 -10.67
CA ILE A 64 6.40 -1.68 -10.36
C ILE A 64 6.09 -0.65 -11.45
N GLU A 65 6.03 -1.07 -12.72
CA GLU A 65 4.95 -0.61 -13.58
C GLU A 65 3.72 -1.08 -12.83
N VAL A 66 2.81 -0.17 -12.47
CA VAL A 66 1.58 -0.54 -11.78
C VAL A 66 1.06 -1.76 -12.48
N ALA A 67 1.13 -2.90 -11.79
CA ALA A 67 0.35 -4.02 -12.18
C ALA A 67 -1.04 -3.42 -12.42
N LYS A 68 -1.69 -3.85 -13.49
CA LYS A 68 -3.14 -3.72 -13.61
C LYS A 68 -3.72 -4.45 -12.41
N ILE A 69 -3.63 -3.82 -11.24
CA ILE A 69 -4.16 -4.24 -9.96
C ILE A 69 -5.62 -3.92 -10.18
N PRO A 70 -6.50 -4.92 -10.33
CA PRO A 70 -7.90 -4.64 -10.07
C PRO A 70 -7.90 -4.04 -8.66
N LEU A 71 -8.34 -2.78 -8.55
CA LEU A 71 -8.53 -2.06 -7.29
C LEU A 71 -9.43 -2.91 -6.39
N ILE A 72 -8.84 -3.87 -5.69
CA ILE A 72 -9.48 -4.63 -4.62
C ILE A 72 -9.05 -3.90 -3.36
N GLY A 73 -9.97 -3.07 -2.85
CA GLY A 73 -9.88 -2.57 -1.48
C GLY A 73 -9.65 -1.08 -1.32
N LEU A 74 -10.21 -0.23 -2.19
CA LEU A 74 -10.69 1.06 -1.71
C LEU A 74 -12.00 0.77 -0.96
N LEU A 75 -11.90 0.60 0.37
CA LEU A 75 -12.98 0.62 1.35
C LEU A 75 -14.43 0.61 0.78
N GLU A 76 -14.95 -0.57 0.44
CA GLU A 76 -16.41 -0.79 0.50
C GLU A 76 -16.81 -0.97 1.96
N LEU A 77 -16.75 0.13 2.71
CA LEU A 77 -17.69 0.41 3.79
C LEU A 77 -18.77 1.32 3.20
N TYR A 78 -19.56 0.77 2.28
CA TYR A 78 -20.88 1.32 1.98
C TYR A 78 -21.90 0.21 2.27
N HIS A 79 -22.92 0.59 3.02
CA HIS A 79 -24.00 -0.24 3.52
C HIS A 79 -24.62 -1.18 2.47
N GLN A 80 -24.87 -2.42 2.92
CA GLN A 80 -25.73 -3.49 2.39
C GLN A 80 -25.20 -4.31 1.21
#